data_AF-A0A968PD33-F1
#
_entry.id   AF-A0A968PD33-F1
#
_cell.length_a   1.000
_cell.length_b   1.000
_cell.length_c   1.000
_cell.angle_alpha   90.00
_cell.angle_beta   90.00
_cell.angle_gamma   90.00
#
_symmetry.space_group_name_H-M   'P 1'
#
loop_
_entity.id
_entity.type
_entity.pdbx_description
1 polymer ?
#
loop_
_entity_poly.entity_id
_entity_poly.type
_entity_poly.pdbx_seq_one_letter_code
_entity_poly.pdbx_strand_id
1 'polypeptide(L)'
;MEQAARLIQQAWRPAGDMVVIHTVNTGQRLLWDRPWHILDTLESTLRYDLEIMTQREGEKLPAYVHALGAYPIHTCNSRLQPGVVLNAELGPIVIEADTIIGAHSVIEGPCHVGTHTQLAAHTYLRPNTVIGPPASSPGSVISLYKGFPTKHTWVIWGTLW
;
A
#
# COMPACT_ATOMS: atom_id res chain seq x y z
N MET A 1 -29.44 -10.30 2.89
CA MET A 1 -28.07 -9.77 2.63
C MET A 1 -28.04 -8.26 2.44
N GLU A 2 -29.03 -7.64 1.79
CA GLU A 2 -29.10 -6.16 1.65
C GLU A 2 -29.12 -5.39 2.97
N GLN A 3 -29.74 -5.94 4.02
CA GLN A 3 -29.84 -5.28 5.32
C GLN A 3 -28.51 -5.19 6.08
N ALA A 4 -27.63 -6.20 5.95
CA ALA A 4 -26.33 -6.20 6.61
C ALA A 4 -25.35 -5.21 5.96
N ALA A 5 -25.38 -5.11 4.62
CA ALA A 5 -24.58 -4.12 3.88
C ALA A 5 -24.96 -2.67 4.24
N ARG A 6 -26.26 -2.40 4.45
CA ARG A 6 -26.73 -1.08 4.91
C ARG A 6 -26.24 -0.69 6.30
N LEU A 7 -26.13 -1.65 7.22
CA LEU A 7 -25.70 -1.37 8.60
C LEU A 7 -24.20 -1.05 8.70
N ILE A 8 -23.36 -1.72 7.91
CA ILE A 8 -21.91 -1.43 7.86
C ILE A 8 -21.66 -0.02 7.29
N GLN A 9 -22.40 0.39 6.26
CA GLN A 9 -22.31 1.74 5.69
C GLN A 9 -22.77 2.85 6.65
N GLN A 10 -23.65 2.54 7.61
CA GLN A 10 -24.14 3.52 8.58
C GLN A 10 -23.25 3.66 9.82
N ALA A 11 -22.51 2.61 10.18
CA ALA A 11 -21.75 2.55 11.44
C ALA A 11 -20.39 3.29 11.38
N TRP A 12 -19.84 3.56 10.19
CA TRP A 12 -18.54 4.20 10.05
C TRP A 12 -18.64 5.47 9.19
N ARG A 13 -18.60 6.63 9.85
CA ARG A 13 -18.40 7.94 9.21
C ARG A 13 -17.09 8.52 9.74
N PRO A 14 -15.97 8.45 8.99
CA PRO A 14 -14.79 9.19 9.39
C PRO A 14 -15.11 10.69 9.32
N ALA A 15 -14.73 11.43 10.36
CA ALA A 15 -14.76 12.87 10.33
C ALA A 15 -13.61 13.34 9.43
N GLY A 16 -13.94 13.79 8.21
CA GLY A 16 -12.98 14.29 7.22
C GLY A 16 -12.81 13.33 6.03
N ASP A 17 -12.84 13.93 4.84
CA ASP A 17 -12.67 13.42 3.47
C ASP A 17 -13.22 12.03 3.11
N MET A 18 -14.04 11.99 2.04
CA MET A 18 -14.75 10.80 1.59
C MET A 18 -13.83 9.60 1.34
N VAL A 19 -13.81 8.64 2.26
CA VAL A 19 -13.28 7.30 1.97
C VAL A 19 -14.30 6.59 1.08
N VAL A 20 -13.96 6.44 -0.20
CA VAL A 20 -14.77 5.65 -1.14
C VAL A 20 -14.53 4.17 -0.85
N ILE A 21 -15.48 3.53 -0.20
CA ILE A 21 -15.44 2.09 0.08
C ILE A 21 -15.93 1.35 -1.17
N HIS A 22 -15.03 0.64 -1.84
CA HIS A 22 -15.37 -0.27 -2.92
C HIS A 22 -15.67 -1.66 -2.34
N THR A 23 -16.95 -2.06 -2.35
CA THR A 23 -17.33 -3.41 -1.93
C THR A 23 -17.27 -4.37 -3.10
N VAL A 24 -16.42 -5.39 -3.02
CA VAL A 24 -16.34 -6.47 -4.00
C VAL A 24 -16.94 -7.75 -3.42
N ASN A 25 -17.87 -8.37 -4.16
CA ASN A 25 -18.45 -9.65 -3.79
C ASN A 25 -17.66 -10.77 -4.50
N THR A 26 -16.88 -11.54 -3.73
CA THR A 26 -16.05 -12.63 -4.25
C THR A 26 -16.84 -13.92 -4.52
N GLY A 27 -18.13 -13.99 -4.18
CA GLY A 27 -18.97 -15.19 -4.30
C GLY A 27 -18.60 -16.33 -3.33
N GLN A 28 -17.51 -16.19 -2.57
CA GLN A 28 -17.05 -17.15 -1.58
C GLN A 28 -17.78 -16.93 -0.24
N ARG A 29 -18.32 -18.01 0.33
CA ARG A 29 -18.88 -17.98 1.69
C ARG A 29 -17.75 -18.19 2.69
N LEU A 30 -17.21 -17.10 3.21
CA LEU A 30 -16.23 -17.14 4.30
C LEU A 30 -16.97 -17.20 5.64
N LEU A 31 -16.76 -18.27 6.41
CA LEU A 31 -17.17 -18.32 7.81
C LEU A 31 -15.99 -17.88 8.67
N TRP A 32 -16.06 -16.67 9.21
CA TRP A 32 -15.07 -16.19 10.17
C TRP A 32 -15.48 -16.63 11.58
N ASP A 33 -14.89 -17.72 12.07
CA ASP A 33 -15.04 -18.13 13.47
C ASP A 33 -14.46 -17.07 14.42
N ARG A 34 -13.39 -16.38 14.00
CA ARG A 34 -12.64 -15.45 14.85
C ARG A 34 -12.19 -14.21 14.07
N PRO A 35 -12.06 -13.04 14.74
CA PRO A 35 -11.69 -11.80 14.05
C PRO A 35 -10.38 -11.86 13.26
N TRP A 36 -9.42 -12.67 13.69
CA TRP A 36 -8.12 -12.80 13.03
C TRP A 36 -8.11 -13.68 11.78
N HIS A 37 -9.21 -14.38 11.44
CA HIS A 37 -9.32 -15.05 10.13
C HIS A 37 -9.29 -14.06 8.96
N ILE A 38 -9.50 -12.76 9.22
CA ILE A 38 -9.28 -11.72 8.22
C ILE A 38 -7.80 -11.61 7.79
N LEU A 39 -6.87 -12.02 8.66
CA LEU A 39 -5.45 -11.97 8.37
C LEU A 39 -5.07 -12.99 7.28
N ASP A 40 -5.80 -14.10 7.23
CA ASP A 40 -5.61 -15.16 6.22
C ASP A 40 -5.98 -14.69 4.81
N THR A 41 -6.80 -13.63 4.70
CA THR A 41 -7.23 -13.07 3.42
C THR A 41 -6.38 -11.87 2.98
N LEU A 42 -5.44 -11.38 3.79
CA LEU A 42 -4.74 -10.12 3.53
C LEU A 42 -3.92 -10.16 2.25
N GLU A 43 -3.12 -11.21 2.02
CA GLU A 43 -2.30 -11.31 0.83
C GLU A 43 -3.15 -11.32 -0.44
N SER A 44 -4.19 -12.18 -0.49
CA SER A 44 -5.07 -12.26 -1.66
C SER A 44 -5.83 -10.96 -1.91
N THR A 45 -6.24 -10.27 -0.84
CA THR A 45 -6.95 -8.99 -0.94
C THR A 45 -6.01 -7.90 -1.45
N LEU A 46 -4.81 -7.81 -0.89
CA LEU A 46 -3.79 -6.86 -1.34
C LEU A 46 -3.47 -7.05 -2.81
N ARG A 47 -3.24 -8.29 -3.25
CA ARG A 47 -2.94 -8.58 -4.67
C ARG A 47 -4.08 -8.12 -5.57
N TYR A 48 -5.31 -8.44 -5.21
CA TYR A 48 -6.50 -8.04 -5.97
C TYR A 48 -6.64 -6.51 -6.06
N ASP A 49 -6.44 -5.81 -4.94
CA ASP A 49 -6.51 -4.35 -4.91
C ASP A 49 -5.41 -3.73 -5.79
N LEU A 50 -4.18 -4.23 -5.70
CA LEU A 50 -3.06 -3.78 -6.52
C LEU A 50 -3.28 -4.05 -8.01
N GLU A 51 -3.88 -5.19 -8.38
CA GLU A 51 -4.26 -5.49 -9.77
C GLU A 51 -5.26 -4.47 -10.32
N ILE A 52 -6.23 -4.01 -9.51
CA ILE A 52 -7.14 -2.94 -9.91
C ILE A 52 -6.42 -1.61 -10.03
N MET A 53 -5.57 -1.27 -9.05
CA MET A 53 -4.86 0.01 -9.03
C MET A 53 -3.88 0.15 -10.19
N THR A 54 -3.24 -0.95 -10.59
CA THR A 54 -2.29 -1.00 -11.70
C THR A 54 -2.93 -0.92 -13.09
N GLN A 55 -4.27 -1.04 -13.20
CA GLN A 55 -4.98 -0.77 -14.46
C GLN A 55 -4.98 0.72 -14.84
N ARG A 56 -4.67 1.60 -13.89
CA ARG A 56 -4.52 3.04 -14.16
C ARG A 56 -3.20 3.28 -14.87
N GLU A 57 -3.19 4.22 -15.82
CA GLU A 57 -1.94 4.66 -16.44
C GLU A 57 -0.98 5.20 -15.38
N GLY A 58 0.18 4.58 -15.27
CA GLY A 58 1.27 5.02 -14.42
C GLY A 58 2.27 5.88 -15.19
N GLU A 59 3.15 6.53 -14.44
CA GLU A 59 4.28 7.26 -15.00
C GLU A 59 5.37 6.32 -15.51
N LYS A 60 6.11 6.76 -16.53
CA LYS A 60 7.29 6.02 -16.99
C LYS A 60 8.40 6.13 -15.94
N LEU A 61 8.97 4.98 -15.57
CA LEU A 61 10.08 4.94 -14.63
C LEU A 61 11.31 5.70 -15.17
N PRO A 62 11.99 6.49 -14.32
CA PRO A 62 13.26 7.12 -14.69
C PRO A 62 14.34 6.10 -15.03
N ALA A 63 15.28 6.46 -15.90
CA ALA A 63 16.35 5.55 -16.35
C ALA A 63 17.30 5.04 -15.25
N TYR A 64 17.37 5.75 -14.13
CA TYR A 64 18.19 5.39 -12.96
C TYR A 64 17.46 4.50 -11.94
N VAL A 65 16.23 4.09 -12.24
CA VAL A 65 15.43 3.15 -11.45
C VAL A 65 15.43 1.81 -12.15
N HIS A 66 15.71 0.74 -11.41
CA HIS A 66 15.69 -0.61 -11.94
C HIS A 66 14.36 -1.27 -11.62
N ALA A 67 13.66 -1.74 -12.65
CA ALA A 67 12.47 -2.58 -12.51
C ALA A 67 12.81 -4.02 -12.85
N LEU A 68 12.39 -4.96 -12.01
CA LEU A 68 12.55 -6.41 -12.20
C LEU A 68 11.17 -7.08 -12.18
N GLY A 69 11.05 -8.21 -12.87
CA GLY A 69 9.83 -9.01 -12.91
C GLY A 69 8.83 -8.58 -14.00
N ALA A 70 7.75 -9.35 -14.11
CA ALA A 70 6.71 -9.18 -15.13
C ALA A 70 5.41 -8.58 -14.58
N TYR A 71 5.27 -8.48 -13.26
CA TYR A 71 4.10 -7.85 -12.67
C TYR A 71 4.14 -6.32 -12.85
N PRO A 72 2.97 -5.67 -12.94
CA PRO A 72 2.91 -4.24 -13.19
C PRO A 72 3.46 -3.43 -12.00
N ILE A 73 4.19 -2.37 -12.34
CA ILE A 73 4.65 -1.36 -11.40
C ILE A 73 3.94 -0.06 -11.77
N HIS A 74 3.16 0.46 -10.83
CA HIS A 74 2.43 1.71 -11.00
C HIS A 74 3.03 2.78 -10.08
N THR A 75 3.41 3.91 -10.68
CA THR A 75 3.89 5.09 -9.96
C THR A 75 3.06 6.29 -10.40
N CYS A 76 2.63 7.12 -9.47
CA CYS A 76 1.90 8.36 -9.75
C CYS A 76 2.56 9.50 -8.97
N ASN A 77 2.97 10.58 -9.64
CA ASN A 77 3.59 11.79 -9.08
C ASN A 77 4.54 11.52 -7.90
N SER A 78 5.45 10.56 -8.09
CA SER A 78 6.33 10.06 -7.03
C SER A 78 7.79 10.38 -7.35
N ARG A 79 8.57 10.74 -6.33
CA ARG A 79 9.98 11.06 -6.47
C ARG A 79 10.84 9.85 -6.10
N LEU A 80 11.28 9.12 -7.11
CA LEU A 80 12.24 8.04 -6.97
C LEU A 80 13.66 8.61 -7.03
N GLN A 81 14.48 8.33 -6.02
CA GLN A 81 15.90 8.71 -6.04
C GLN A 81 16.75 7.69 -6.83
N PRO A 82 17.99 8.05 -7.21
CA PRO A 82 18.88 7.16 -7.96
C PRO A 82 19.13 5.80 -7.30
N GLY A 83 19.20 4.75 -8.13
CA GLY A 83 19.55 3.40 -7.68
C GLY A 83 18.43 2.65 -6.95
N VAL A 84 17.21 3.18 -6.97
CA VAL A 84 16.03 2.45 -6.47
C VAL A 84 15.79 1.20 -7.33
N VAL A 85 15.54 0.08 -6.66
CA VAL A 85 15.20 -1.21 -7.27
C VAL A 85 13.76 -1.55 -6.91
N LEU A 86 12.93 -1.72 -7.93
CA LEU A 86 11.54 -2.16 -7.82
C LEU A 86 11.48 -3.61 -8.30
N ASN A 87 11.42 -4.56 -7.38
CA ASN A 87 11.33 -5.98 -7.68
C ASN A 87 9.87 -6.45 -7.69
N ALA A 88 9.27 -6.48 -8.87
CA ALA A 88 7.93 -6.99 -9.13
C ALA A 88 7.96 -8.44 -9.67
N GLU A 89 8.86 -9.30 -9.17
CA GLU A 89 8.89 -10.73 -9.50
C GLU A 89 7.78 -11.52 -8.81
N LEU A 90 7.46 -11.16 -7.56
CA LEU A 90 6.50 -11.90 -6.73
C LEU A 90 5.08 -11.29 -6.75
N GLY A 91 4.94 -10.03 -7.19
CA GLY A 91 3.65 -9.37 -7.31
C GLY A 91 3.76 -7.89 -7.72
N PRO A 92 2.60 -7.23 -7.95
CA PRO A 92 2.54 -5.83 -8.40
C PRO A 92 3.03 -4.84 -7.34
N ILE A 93 3.56 -3.69 -7.78
CA ILE A 93 3.99 -2.61 -6.90
C ILE A 93 3.20 -1.36 -7.24
N VAL A 94 2.61 -0.71 -6.23
CA VAL A 94 1.92 0.57 -6.38
C VAL A 94 2.56 1.60 -5.46
N ILE A 95 2.97 2.72 -6.03
CA ILE A 95 3.53 3.87 -5.34
C ILE A 95 2.68 5.09 -5.69
N GLU A 96 2.09 5.72 -4.68
CA GLU A 96 1.18 6.84 -4.86
C GLU A 96 1.86 8.22 -4.85
N ALA A 97 1.05 9.23 -5.17
CA ALA A 97 1.45 10.63 -5.28
C ALA A 97 2.14 11.17 -4.03
N ASP A 98 3.05 12.12 -4.25
CA ASP A 98 3.78 12.84 -3.19
C ASP A 98 4.63 11.91 -2.31
N THR A 99 4.95 10.72 -2.82
CA THR A 99 5.87 9.77 -2.17
C THR A 99 7.32 10.09 -2.57
N ILE A 100 8.24 10.03 -1.62
CA ILE A 100 9.68 10.10 -1.88
C ILE A 100 10.34 8.79 -1.50
N ILE A 101 10.98 8.14 -2.47
CA ILE A 101 11.73 6.90 -2.23
C ILE A 101 13.22 7.23 -2.24
N GLY A 102 13.86 7.06 -1.08
CA GLY A 102 15.28 7.32 -0.88
C GLY A 102 16.19 6.46 -1.75
N ALA A 103 17.38 6.98 -2.06
CA ALA A 103 18.35 6.35 -2.94
C ALA A 103 18.71 4.93 -2.50
N HIS A 104 18.98 4.04 -3.46
CA HIS A 104 19.34 2.63 -3.20
C HIS A 104 18.33 1.84 -2.37
N SER A 105 17.06 2.27 -2.34
CA SER A 105 16.01 1.48 -1.70
C SER A 105 15.59 0.33 -2.60
N VAL A 106 15.23 -0.79 -1.99
CA VAL A 106 14.75 -1.98 -2.68
C VAL A 106 13.34 -2.29 -2.20
N ILE A 107 12.41 -2.43 -3.13
CA ILE A 107 10.99 -2.63 -2.85
C ILE A 107 10.55 -3.92 -3.55
N GLU A 108 10.09 -4.89 -2.78
CA GLU A 108 9.60 -6.18 -3.28
C GLU A 108 8.07 -6.20 -3.30
N GLY A 109 7.49 -6.51 -4.45
CA GLY A 109 6.04 -6.69 -4.62
C GLY A 109 5.57 -8.06 -4.12
N PRO A 110 4.27 -8.25 -3.78
CA PRO A 110 3.21 -7.26 -3.83
C PRO A 110 3.36 -6.20 -2.72
N CYS A 111 3.31 -4.91 -3.08
CA CYS A 111 3.49 -3.83 -2.11
C CYS A 111 2.72 -2.56 -2.51
N HIS A 112 2.14 -1.88 -1.52
CA HIS A 112 1.49 -0.57 -1.66
C HIS A 112 2.20 0.46 -0.80
N VAL A 113 2.53 1.61 -1.41
CA VAL A 113 3.06 2.80 -0.73
C VAL A 113 2.09 3.96 -0.97
N GLY A 114 1.36 4.34 0.08
CA GLY A 114 0.36 5.39 0.05
C GLY A 114 0.95 6.80 -0.04
N THR A 115 0.07 7.77 -0.28
CA THR A 115 0.44 9.17 -0.51
C THR A 115 1.21 9.80 0.65
N HIS A 116 2.02 10.82 0.34
CA HIS A 116 2.80 11.58 1.32
C HIS A 116 3.78 10.74 2.17
N THR A 117 4.20 9.57 1.65
CA THR A 117 5.17 8.71 2.34
C THR A 117 6.60 9.08 1.99
N GLN A 118 7.52 9.04 2.96
CA GLN A 118 8.95 9.18 2.71
C GLN A 118 9.71 7.95 3.20
N LEU A 119 10.36 7.25 2.26
CA LEU A 119 11.27 6.15 2.57
C LEU A 119 12.70 6.70 2.63
N ALA A 120 13.42 6.43 3.72
CA ALA A 120 14.82 6.80 3.81
C ALA A 120 15.69 6.08 2.76
N ALA A 121 16.89 6.58 2.50
CA ALA A 121 17.84 5.88 1.64
C ALA A 121 18.18 4.48 2.20
N HIS A 122 18.44 3.53 1.31
CA HIS A 122 18.72 2.13 1.64
C HIS A 122 17.60 1.41 2.41
N THR A 123 16.35 1.83 2.22
CA THR A 123 15.18 1.14 2.77
C THR A 123 14.94 -0.17 2.03
N TYR A 124 14.52 -1.20 2.76
CA TYR A 124 14.18 -2.51 2.20
C TYR A 124 12.74 -2.84 2.57
N LEU A 125 11.83 -2.84 1.58
CA LEU A 125 10.43 -3.23 1.76
C LEU A 125 10.24 -4.68 1.29
N ARG A 126 9.64 -5.49 2.17
CA ARG A 126 9.31 -6.90 1.93
C ARG A 126 8.01 -7.03 1.14
N PRO A 127 7.79 -8.15 0.43
CA PRO A 127 6.48 -8.47 -0.13
C PRO A 127 5.40 -8.48 0.94
N ASN A 128 4.15 -8.26 0.52
CA ASN A 128 2.96 -8.16 1.37
C ASN A 128 2.98 -6.97 2.35
N THR A 129 3.72 -5.91 2.01
CA THR A 129 3.77 -4.68 2.81
C THR A 129 2.82 -3.63 2.26
N VAL A 130 2.04 -3.03 3.16
CA VAL A 130 1.16 -1.89 2.86
C VAL A 130 1.54 -0.75 3.79
N ILE A 131 1.84 0.40 3.21
CA ILE A 131 2.05 1.65 3.94
C ILE A 131 0.87 2.56 3.60
N GLY A 132 -0.06 2.70 4.54
CA GLY A 132 -1.20 3.59 4.37
C GLY A 132 -0.80 5.07 4.42
N PRO A 133 -1.64 5.97 3.91
CA PRO A 133 -1.42 7.41 4.04
C PRO A 133 -1.40 7.84 5.51
N PRO A 134 -0.68 8.92 5.87
CA PRO A 134 -0.64 9.44 7.23
C PRO A 134 -2.04 9.79 7.74
N ALA A 135 -2.37 9.29 8.93
CA ALA A 135 -3.71 9.40 9.51
C ALA A 135 -4.06 10.78 10.10
N SER A 136 -3.18 11.78 9.98
CA SER A 136 -3.38 13.10 10.59
C SER A 136 -3.01 14.21 9.61
N SER A 137 -4.01 14.93 9.11
CA SER A 137 -3.90 16.17 8.31
C SER A 137 -3.21 16.08 6.93
N PRO A 138 -3.70 16.83 5.92
CA PRO A 138 -2.98 17.03 4.67
C PRO A 138 -1.67 17.77 4.97
N GLY A 139 -0.53 17.07 4.91
CA GLY A 139 0.79 17.62 5.23
C GLY A 139 1.62 16.79 6.20
N SER A 140 1.05 15.77 6.85
CA SER A 140 1.86 14.82 7.61
C SER A 140 2.67 13.93 6.67
N VAL A 141 3.91 13.70 7.04
CA VAL A 141 4.83 12.84 6.31
C VAL A 141 5.25 11.70 7.23
N ILE A 142 5.04 10.46 6.80
CA ILE A 142 5.60 9.30 7.50
C ILE A 142 6.99 9.05 6.94
N SER A 143 8.01 9.26 7.77
CA SER A 143 9.40 8.92 7.43
C SER A 143 9.78 7.58 8.05
N LEU A 144 10.04 6.58 7.20
CA LEU A 144 10.55 5.28 7.65
C LEU A 144 12.07 5.28 7.62
N TYR A 145 12.68 5.33 8.81
CA TYR A 145 14.13 5.23 9.01
C TYR A 145 14.55 3.78 9.31
N LYS A 146 15.70 3.37 8.76
CA LYS A 146 16.21 2.00 8.77
C LYS A 146 16.46 1.47 10.19
N GLY A 147 15.99 0.26 10.49
CA GLY A 147 16.38 -0.47 11.71
C GLY A 147 15.48 -1.62 12.19
N PHE A 148 14.24 -1.77 11.70
CA PHE A 148 13.34 -2.81 12.21
C PHE A 148 13.03 -3.90 11.18
N PRO A 149 13.37 -5.18 11.46
CA PRO A 149 12.87 -6.32 10.69
C PRO A 149 11.41 -6.56 11.09
N THR A 150 10.45 -5.89 10.47
CA THR A 150 9.03 -6.12 10.76
C THR A 150 8.55 -7.39 10.06
N LYS A 151 8.43 -8.48 10.83
CA LYS A 151 7.78 -9.74 10.42
C LYS A 151 6.24 -9.66 10.42
N HIS A 152 5.69 -8.47 10.56
CA HIS A 152 4.26 -8.22 10.62
C HIS A 152 3.95 -6.94 9.86
N THR A 153 2.93 -6.99 9.02
CA THR A 153 2.27 -5.81 8.44
C THR A 153 1.78 -4.94 9.60
N TRP A 154 2.40 -3.78 9.81
CA TRP A 154 1.96 -2.78 10.78
C TRP A 154 1.53 -1.51 10.05
N VAL A 155 0.32 -1.05 10.34
CA VAL A 155 -0.09 0.36 10.14
C VAL A 155 0.55 1.14 11.28
N ILE A 156 1.62 1.90 11.01
CA ILE A 156 2.25 2.74 12.03
C ILE A 156 1.45 4.05 12.12
N TRP A 157 0.67 4.20 13.20
CA TRP A 157 0.18 5.50 13.65
C TRP A 157 1.31 6.23 14.39
N GLY A 158 1.67 7.42 13.92
CA GLY A 158 2.64 8.28 14.58
C GLY A 158 2.04 9.62 14.94
N THR A 159 1.73 9.81 16.22
CA THR A 159 1.63 11.13 16.87
C THR A 159 2.96 11.34 17.59
N LEU A 160 3.69 12.41 17.30
CA LEU A 160 4.81 12.87 18.13
C LEU A 160 4.81 14.40 18.13
N TRP A 161 4.38 14.93 19.28
CA TRP A 161 4.49 16.25 19.91
C TRP A 161 4.83 17.48 19.06
#